data_AF-A0A3B0WWT1-F1
#
_entry.id   AF-A0A3B0WWT1-F1
#
_cell.length_a   1.000
_cell.length_b   1.000
_cell.length_c   1.000
_cell.angle_alpha   90.00
_cell.angle_beta   90.00
_cell.angle_gamma   90.00
#
_symmetry.space_group_name_H-M   'P 1'
#
loop_
_entity.id
_entity.type
_entity.pdbx_description
1 polymer ?
#
loop_
_entity_poly.entity_id
_entity_poly.type
_entity_poly.pdbx_seq_one_letter_code
_entity_poly.pdbx_strand_id
1 'polypeptide(L)'
;MKLSHLILTGVCTIAINMPAKAAVVWNLNDFFFDSQAVQGYFVWNEDNNSISDWNIATGAFSDSPDYYNPSGSSSTLNTASNQTLLFNDGSSNWQFRIGVEDLDLLDISGTIVYLKSNLSVGSTGFLECRNCGPFRYGDTGGYLTSAVSPVPEPSAITLMLGGLGLVGFMAARRRKALR
;
A
#
# COMPACT_ATOMS: atom_id res chain seq x y z
N MET A 1 -36.64 -51.33 20.17
CA MET A 1 -36.24 -49.94 20.52
C MET A 1 -34.76 -49.94 20.87
N LYS A 2 -33.90 -49.47 19.95
CA LYS A 2 -32.52 -48.99 20.17
C LYS A 2 -31.88 -48.83 18.79
N LEU A 3 -31.63 -47.60 18.37
CA LEU A 3 -30.49 -47.29 17.50
C LEU A 3 -30.08 -45.83 17.69
N SER A 4 -29.19 -45.67 18.65
CA SER A 4 -28.35 -44.52 18.93
C SER A 4 -27.16 -44.47 17.96
N HIS A 5 -26.74 -43.26 17.58
CA HIS A 5 -25.41 -42.79 17.12
C HIS A 5 -25.51 -41.92 15.85
N LEU A 6 -25.77 -40.62 16.04
CA LEU A 6 -25.48 -39.58 15.06
C LEU A 6 -24.12 -38.97 15.44
N ILE A 7 -23.07 -39.36 14.75
CA ILE A 7 -21.71 -38.83 14.92
C ILE A 7 -21.66 -37.47 14.21
N LEU A 8 -21.56 -36.40 15.00
CA LEU A 8 -21.38 -35.03 14.53
C LEU A 8 -19.88 -34.82 14.24
N THR A 9 -19.46 -35.00 13.00
CA THR A 9 -18.11 -34.64 12.54
C THR A 9 -18.00 -33.12 12.44
N GLY A 10 -17.54 -32.49 13.52
CA GLY A 10 -17.10 -31.10 13.52
C GLY A 10 -15.79 -30.96 12.74
N VAL A 11 -15.89 -30.60 11.46
CA VAL A 11 -14.74 -30.16 10.67
C VAL A 11 -14.35 -28.77 11.18
N CYS A 12 -13.32 -28.73 12.02
CA CYS A 12 -12.67 -27.49 12.44
C CYS A 12 -11.68 -27.10 11.35
N THR A 13 -12.12 -26.27 10.40
CA THR A 13 -11.23 -25.58 9.47
C THR A 13 -10.37 -24.60 10.27
N ILE A 14 -9.12 -24.98 10.53
CA ILE A 14 -8.11 -24.08 11.05
C ILE A 14 -7.78 -23.11 9.92
N ALA A 15 -8.47 -21.97 9.90
CA ALA A 15 -8.09 -20.83 9.08
C ALA A 15 -6.74 -20.34 9.60
N ILE A 16 -5.68 -20.66 8.87
CA ILE A 16 -4.34 -20.11 9.09
C ILE A 16 -4.43 -18.64 8.66
N ASN A 17 -4.77 -17.75 9.60
CA ASN A 17 -4.71 -16.31 9.36
C ASN A 17 -3.24 -15.93 9.22
N MET A 18 -2.72 -15.90 7.99
CA MET A 18 -1.46 -15.21 7.73
C MET A 18 -1.67 -13.75 8.11
N PRO A 19 -0.75 -13.15 8.88
CA PRO A 19 -0.85 -11.73 9.18
C PRO A 19 -0.68 -10.97 7.86
N ALA A 20 -1.77 -10.37 7.36
CA ALA A 20 -1.67 -9.37 6.31
C ALA A 20 -0.95 -8.16 6.91
N LYS A 21 0.20 -7.80 6.35
CA LYS A 21 0.89 -6.57 6.75
C LYS A 21 0.06 -5.40 6.23
N ALA A 22 -0.14 -4.35 7.02
CA ALA A 22 -0.99 -3.26 6.57
C ALA A 22 -0.33 -2.52 5.42
N ALA A 23 -1.11 -2.18 4.41
CA ALA A 23 -0.65 -1.32 3.34
C ALA A 23 -0.31 0.09 3.86
N VAL A 24 0.76 0.69 3.33
CA VAL A 24 1.25 2.02 3.74
C VAL A 24 0.76 3.06 2.77
N VAL A 25 0.10 4.10 3.28
CA VAL A 25 -0.32 5.24 2.47
C VAL A 25 0.80 6.27 2.43
N TRP A 26 1.29 6.57 1.23
CA TRP A 26 2.32 7.56 0.95
C TRP A 26 1.71 8.79 0.30
N ASN A 27 1.95 9.96 0.90
CA ASN A 27 1.52 11.25 0.38
C ASN A 27 2.68 11.95 -0.33
N LEU A 28 2.38 12.62 -1.42
CA LEU A 28 3.33 13.44 -2.17
C LEU A 28 3.39 14.84 -1.56
N ASN A 29 4.58 15.28 -1.15
CA ASN A 29 4.81 16.62 -0.60
C ASN A 29 5.88 17.34 -1.40
N ASP A 30 5.65 18.61 -1.69
CA ASP A 30 6.56 19.49 -2.43
C ASP A 30 6.98 18.95 -3.81
N PHE A 31 6.09 18.21 -4.48
CA PHE A 31 6.28 17.83 -5.88
C PHE A 31 5.76 18.96 -6.76
N PHE A 32 6.58 19.43 -7.71
CA PHE A 32 6.18 20.46 -8.66
C PHE A 32 6.60 20.13 -10.08
N PHE A 33 5.77 20.49 -11.05
CA PHE A 33 6.09 20.55 -12.47
C PHE A 33 5.86 21.98 -12.96
N ASP A 34 6.88 22.68 -13.45
CA ASP A 34 6.74 24.03 -14.01
C ASP A 34 5.96 24.99 -13.06
N SER A 35 6.29 24.96 -11.76
CA SER A 35 5.59 25.68 -10.69
C SER A 35 4.14 25.25 -10.40
N GLN A 36 3.63 24.19 -11.03
CA GLN A 36 2.35 23.56 -10.68
C GLN A 36 2.57 22.46 -9.65
N ALA A 37 1.83 22.52 -8.54
CA ALA A 37 1.92 21.50 -7.51
C ALA A 37 1.33 20.17 -7.99
N VAL A 38 2.09 19.11 -7.78
CA VAL A 38 1.62 17.73 -7.86
C VAL A 38 1.26 17.27 -6.47
N GLN A 39 0.05 16.75 -6.33
CA GLN A 39 -0.51 16.39 -5.03
C GLN A 39 -1.31 15.11 -5.14
N GLY A 40 -1.32 14.33 -4.07
CA GLY A 40 -2.00 13.05 -4.06
C GLY A 40 -1.35 12.03 -3.16
N TYR A 41 -1.73 10.77 -3.38
CA TYR A 41 -1.23 9.64 -2.62
C TYR A 41 -1.07 8.40 -3.49
N PHE A 42 -0.31 7.44 -2.99
CA PHE A 42 -0.38 6.05 -3.40
C PHE A 42 -0.33 5.13 -2.18
N VAL A 43 -0.81 3.91 -2.35
CA VAL A 43 -0.84 2.88 -1.33
C VAL A 43 0.15 1.79 -1.71
N TRP A 44 1.17 1.62 -0.89
CA TRP A 44 2.18 0.60 -1.03
C TRP A 44 1.75 -0.66 -0.28
N ASN A 45 1.74 -1.78 -1.00
CA ASN A 45 1.50 -3.09 -0.45
C ASN A 45 2.83 -3.80 -0.24
N GLU A 46 3.20 -3.92 1.03
CA GLU A 46 4.45 -4.54 1.50
C GLU A 46 4.47 -6.05 1.29
N ASP A 47 3.31 -6.71 1.23
CA ASP A 47 3.24 -8.18 1.13
C ASP A 47 3.74 -8.68 -0.23
N ASN A 48 3.60 -7.84 -1.27
CA ASN A 48 3.91 -8.20 -2.65
C ASN A 48 4.74 -7.16 -3.39
N ASN A 49 5.27 -6.16 -2.68
CA ASN A 49 6.01 -5.03 -3.24
C ASN A 49 5.28 -4.46 -4.45
N SER A 50 4.06 -3.95 -4.26
CA SER A 50 3.28 -3.38 -5.35
C SER A 50 2.47 -2.17 -4.90
N ILE A 51 1.98 -1.38 -5.86
CA ILE A 51 1.07 -0.28 -5.57
C ILE A 51 -0.36 -0.77 -5.74
N SER A 52 -1.15 -0.73 -4.67
CA SER A 52 -2.52 -1.26 -4.65
C SER A 52 -3.60 -0.20 -4.95
N ASP A 53 -3.32 1.07 -4.70
CA ASP A 53 -4.23 2.21 -4.96
C ASP A 53 -3.42 3.51 -5.12
N TRP A 54 -3.97 4.50 -5.81
CA TRP A 54 -3.33 5.82 -6.00
C TRP A 54 -4.31 6.87 -6.48
N ASN A 55 -4.06 8.13 -6.16
CA ASN A 55 -4.76 9.25 -6.76
C ASN A 55 -3.83 10.44 -6.78
N ILE A 56 -3.32 10.78 -7.96
CA ILE A 56 -2.24 11.76 -8.13
C ILE A 56 -2.70 12.79 -9.15
N ALA A 57 -2.82 14.05 -8.73
CA ALA A 57 -3.09 15.18 -9.60
C ALA A 57 -1.76 15.84 -9.97
N THR A 58 -1.47 15.96 -11.27
CA THR A 58 -0.18 16.50 -11.77
C THR A 58 -0.28 17.92 -12.32
N GLY A 59 -1.50 18.42 -12.49
CA GLY A 59 -1.78 19.69 -13.16
C GLY A 59 -1.53 19.62 -14.67
N ALA A 60 -2.32 20.35 -15.46
CA ALA A 60 -2.27 20.27 -16.90
C ALA A 60 -0.90 20.70 -17.47
N PHE A 61 -0.23 19.77 -18.14
CA PHE A 61 0.73 20.05 -19.21
C PHE A 61 0.01 19.81 -20.54
N SER A 62 0.43 20.45 -21.64
CA SER A 62 -0.31 20.32 -22.91
C SER A 62 -0.50 18.84 -23.27
N ASP A 63 -1.76 18.40 -23.36
CA ASP A 63 -2.21 17.02 -23.61
C ASP A 63 -1.95 15.98 -22.50
N SER A 64 -1.41 16.35 -21.33
CA SER A 64 -1.23 15.44 -20.19
C SER A 64 -2.56 15.18 -19.48
N PRO A 65 -2.80 13.96 -18.95
CA PRO A 65 -3.88 13.76 -18.00
C PRO A 65 -3.66 14.66 -16.77
N ASP A 66 -4.75 15.25 -16.27
CA ASP A 66 -4.73 16.03 -15.03
C ASP A 66 -4.54 15.14 -13.79
N TYR A 67 -4.83 13.84 -13.93
CA TYR A 67 -4.83 12.87 -12.84
C TYR A 67 -4.42 11.46 -13.28
N TYR A 68 -3.79 10.73 -12.36
CA TYR A 68 -3.54 9.30 -12.43
C TYR A 68 -4.29 8.60 -11.31
N ASN A 69 -5.12 7.61 -11.64
CA ASN A 69 -5.91 6.83 -10.69
C ASN A 69 -6.16 5.39 -11.22
N PRO A 70 -6.64 4.43 -10.41
CA PRO A 70 -6.75 3.03 -10.84
C PRO A 70 -7.86 2.79 -11.87
N SER A 71 -8.80 3.74 -12.02
CA SER A 71 -9.93 3.57 -12.93
C SER A 71 -9.55 3.73 -14.41
N GLY A 72 -8.46 4.43 -14.71
CA GLY A 72 -7.98 4.67 -16.07
C GLY A 72 -6.47 4.46 -16.26
N SER A 73 -5.74 4.19 -15.17
CA SER A 73 -4.29 4.02 -15.21
C SER A 73 -3.87 2.66 -14.66
N SER A 74 -2.61 2.29 -14.88
CA SER A 74 -1.96 1.12 -14.30
C SER A 74 -0.70 1.54 -13.56
N SER A 75 -0.32 0.79 -12.53
CA SER A 75 0.93 0.98 -11.82
C SER A 75 1.91 -0.15 -12.13
N THR A 76 3.20 0.16 -12.27
CA THR A 76 4.27 -0.83 -12.37
C THR A 76 5.49 -0.36 -11.59
N LEU A 77 6.34 -1.31 -11.20
CA LEU A 77 7.62 -1.03 -10.58
C LEU A 77 8.74 -1.38 -11.55
N ASN A 78 9.72 -0.49 -11.65
CA ASN A 78 10.95 -0.77 -12.36
C ASN A 78 12.11 -0.83 -11.37
N THR A 79 12.49 -2.06 -11.03
CA THR A 79 13.54 -2.38 -10.06
C THR A 79 14.92 -2.56 -10.70
N ALA A 80 15.00 -2.68 -12.02
CA ALA A 80 16.20 -3.16 -12.70
C ALA A 80 17.37 -2.15 -12.74
N SER A 81 17.11 -0.85 -12.54
CA SER A 81 18.18 0.16 -12.56
C SER A 81 17.88 1.42 -11.75
N ASN A 82 16.61 1.68 -11.41
CA ASN A 82 16.22 3.02 -10.99
C ASN A 82 15.19 3.11 -9.86
N GLN A 83 14.68 1.97 -9.38
CA GLN A 83 13.71 1.93 -8.28
C GLN A 83 12.59 2.98 -8.49
N THR A 84 11.93 2.90 -9.64
CA THR A 84 10.88 3.87 -9.99
C THR A 84 9.51 3.25 -9.84
N LEU A 85 8.64 4.01 -9.19
CA LEU A 85 7.19 3.86 -9.24
C LEU A 85 6.71 4.45 -10.56
N LEU A 86 5.98 3.68 -11.36
CA LEU A 86 5.46 4.10 -12.66
C LEU A 86 3.94 4.04 -12.65
N PHE A 87 3.31 5.13 -13.08
CA PHE A 87 1.86 5.25 -13.23
C PHE A 87 1.55 5.58 -14.69
N ASN A 88 0.97 4.63 -15.41
CA ASN A 88 0.70 4.74 -16.85
C ASN A 88 -0.77 5.00 -17.06
N ASP A 89 -1.12 6.11 -17.70
CA ASP A 89 -2.46 6.36 -18.18
C ASP A 89 -2.77 5.45 -19.38
N GLY A 90 -3.83 4.65 -19.26
CA GLY A 90 -4.21 3.65 -20.25
C GLY A 90 -4.83 4.25 -21.52
N SER A 91 -5.30 5.50 -21.48
CA SER A 91 -5.97 6.13 -22.60
C SER A 91 -5.03 6.92 -23.51
N SER A 92 -3.96 7.47 -22.92
CA SER A 92 -3.14 8.50 -23.56
C SER A 92 -1.65 8.17 -23.58
N ASN A 93 -1.25 7.00 -23.08
CA ASN A 93 0.15 6.52 -22.96
C ASN A 93 1.06 7.48 -22.18
N TRP A 94 0.47 8.34 -21.36
CA TRP A 94 1.21 9.18 -20.44
C TRP A 94 1.69 8.38 -19.25
N GLN A 95 2.87 8.74 -18.75
CA GLN A 95 3.54 8.04 -17.68
C GLN A 95 4.04 9.06 -16.67
N PHE A 96 3.59 8.91 -15.44
CA PHE A 96 4.10 9.63 -14.29
C PHE A 96 5.06 8.73 -13.52
N ARG A 97 6.26 9.22 -13.22
CA ARG A 97 7.33 8.44 -12.61
C ARG A 97 7.82 9.09 -11.33
N ILE A 98 8.02 8.29 -10.30
CA ILE A 98 8.66 8.68 -9.04
C ILE A 98 9.83 7.73 -8.78
N GLY A 99 11.06 8.25 -8.85
CA GLY A 99 12.27 7.54 -8.46
C GLY A 99 12.58 7.74 -6.98
N VAL A 100 12.74 6.62 -6.26
CA VAL A 100 13.14 6.62 -4.85
C VAL A 100 14.57 6.09 -4.71
N GLU A 101 15.25 6.47 -3.62
CA GLU A 101 16.60 5.98 -3.30
C GLU A 101 16.62 4.49 -2.95
N ASP A 102 15.53 4.00 -2.35
CA ASP A 102 15.33 2.60 -2.01
C ASP A 102 13.83 2.28 -1.89
N LEU A 103 13.39 1.17 -2.49
CA LEU A 103 11.99 0.71 -2.39
C LEU A 103 11.69 0.11 -1.02
N ASP A 104 12.70 -0.43 -0.32
CA ASP A 104 12.52 -1.03 1.01
C ASP A 104 12.13 0.03 2.05
N LEU A 105 12.41 1.31 1.78
CA LEU A 105 11.95 2.42 2.63
C LEU A 105 10.44 2.64 2.55
N LEU A 106 9.77 2.12 1.51
CA LEU A 106 8.31 2.21 1.37
C LEU A 106 7.57 1.26 2.32
N ASP A 107 8.27 0.26 2.87
CA ASP A 107 7.77 -0.67 3.90
C ASP A 107 7.81 -0.09 5.33
N ILE A 108 8.31 1.14 5.48
CA ILE A 108 8.50 1.76 6.80
C ILE A 108 7.50 2.90 6.93
N SER A 109 6.35 2.63 7.55
CA SER A 109 5.40 3.71 7.85
C SER A 109 5.99 4.74 8.84
N GLY A 110 5.58 6.00 8.74
CA GLY A 110 6.01 7.06 9.66
C GLY A 110 7.39 7.65 9.34
N THR A 111 8.02 7.27 8.23
CA THR A 111 9.27 7.89 7.75
C THR A 111 9.03 8.88 6.61
N ILE A 112 10.07 9.65 6.32
CA ILE A 112 10.16 10.53 5.16
C ILE A 112 11.07 9.84 4.13
N VAL A 113 10.60 9.71 2.89
CA VAL A 113 11.38 9.16 1.78
C VAL A 113 11.65 10.26 0.78
N TYR A 114 12.92 10.62 0.65
CA TYR A 114 13.35 11.60 -0.34
C TYR A 114 13.43 10.97 -1.73
N LEU A 115 13.16 11.79 -2.73
CA LEU A 115 13.40 11.43 -4.12
C LEU A 115 14.88 11.24 -4.38
N LYS A 116 15.18 10.35 -5.33
CA LYS A 116 16.56 10.06 -5.72
C LYS A 116 17.26 11.31 -6.24
N SER A 117 18.27 11.77 -5.50
CA SER A 117 18.87 13.11 -5.62
C SER A 117 19.85 13.28 -6.80
N ASN A 118 20.37 12.18 -7.35
CA ASN A 118 21.49 12.19 -8.30
C ASN A 118 21.12 11.88 -9.76
N LEU A 119 19.86 11.90 -10.11
CA LEU A 119 19.45 11.78 -11.50
C LEU A 119 19.15 13.19 -11.97
N SER A 120 20.09 13.77 -12.71
CA SER A 120 19.79 14.82 -13.70
C SER A 120 18.44 14.51 -14.30
N VAL A 121 17.41 15.26 -13.89
CA VAL A 121 16.32 15.78 -14.72
C VAL A 121 16.24 14.94 -16.04
N GLY A 122 15.72 13.71 -15.91
CA GLY A 122 15.99 12.57 -16.82
C GLY A 122 15.23 11.30 -16.41
N SER A 123 15.31 10.24 -17.24
CA SER A 123 14.43 9.04 -17.37
C SER A 123 13.88 8.34 -16.12
N THR A 124 14.34 8.66 -14.92
CA THR A 124 14.30 7.75 -13.76
C THR A 124 14.12 8.43 -12.40
N GLY A 125 14.03 9.76 -12.34
CA GLY A 125 13.73 10.50 -11.12
C GLY A 125 12.24 10.81 -11.01
N PHE A 126 11.90 12.09 -10.90
CA PHE A 126 10.54 12.60 -10.93
C PHE A 126 10.26 13.24 -12.31
N LEU A 127 9.42 12.60 -13.12
CA LEU A 127 9.11 13.06 -14.47
C LEU A 127 7.72 12.62 -14.92
N GLU A 128 7.18 13.34 -15.89
CA GLU A 128 5.98 12.94 -16.61
C GLU A 128 6.24 12.97 -18.12
N CYS A 129 5.84 11.92 -18.85
CA CYS A 129 6.09 11.82 -20.28
C CYS A 129 5.05 11.02 -21.05
N ARG A 130 4.82 11.34 -22.32
CA ARG A 130 3.95 10.58 -23.23
C ARG A 130 4.77 9.61 -24.06
N ASN A 131 4.68 8.31 -23.82
CA ASN A 131 5.51 7.30 -24.51
C ASN A 131 6.99 7.74 -24.61
N CYS A 132 7.50 8.33 -23.52
CA CYS A 132 8.83 8.95 -23.40
C CYS A 132 9.19 10.14 -24.33
N GLY A 133 8.21 10.79 -24.95
CA GLY A 133 8.33 12.11 -25.57
C GLY A 133 7.00 12.63 -26.16
N PRO A 134 6.52 13.86 -25.82
CA PRO A 134 7.14 14.89 -24.98
C PRO A 134 7.24 14.50 -23.49
N PHE A 135 8.10 15.20 -22.75
CA PHE A 135 8.31 15.02 -21.32
C PHE A 135 8.47 16.35 -20.60
N ARG A 136 8.12 16.37 -19.30
CA ARG A 136 8.46 17.43 -18.35
C ARG A 136 9.11 16.80 -17.13
N TYR A 137 10.03 17.54 -16.53
CA TYR A 137 10.74 17.10 -15.35
C TYR A 137 10.21 17.82 -14.13
N GLY A 138 10.19 17.09 -13.02
CA GLY A 138 9.78 17.66 -11.76
C GLY A 138 10.91 18.42 -11.08
N ASP A 139 10.52 19.39 -10.28
CA ASP A 139 11.44 20.16 -9.46
C ASP A 139 12.08 19.29 -8.37
N THR A 140 13.28 19.67 -7.95
CA THR A 140 13.99 19.01 -6.85
C THR A 140 13.37 19.38 -5.50
N GLY A 141 13.39 18.46 -4.55
CA GLY A 141 12.98 18.72 -3.16
C GLY A 141 11.68 18.03 -2.74
N GLY A 142 10.94 17.43 -3.68
CA GLY A 142 9.80 16.59 -3.35
C GLY A 142 10.18 15.42 -2.45
N TYR A 143 9.26 15.02 -1.57
CA TYR A 143 9.44 13.91 -0.65
C TYR A 143 8.10 13.24 -0.31
N LEU A 144 8.19 11.96 0.03
CA LEU A 144 7.05 11.15 0.43
C LEU A 144 6.94 11.09 1.95
N THR A 145 5.71 11.17 2.46
CA THR A 145 5.43 10.94 3.89
C THR A 145 4.34 9.92 4.06
N SER A 146 4.51 9.02 5.03
CA SER A 146 3.46 8.11 5.48
C SER A 146 3.09 8.40 6.93
N ALA A 147 1.82 8.26 7.26
CA ALA A 147 1.37 8.26 8.65
C ALA A 147 1.41 6.83 9.18
N VAL A 148 1.78 6.66 10.46
CA VAL A 148 1.66 5.37 11.13
C VAL A 148 0.17 5.07 11.29
N SER A 149 -0.36 4.13 10.51
CA SER A 149 -1.71 3.62 10.73
C SER A 149 -1.64 2.54 11.82
N PRO A 150 -2.50 2.57 12.86
CA PRO A 150 -2.53 1.50 13.84
C PRO A 150 -3.02 0.23 13.16
N VAL A 151 -2.10 -0.68 12.85
CA VAL A 151 -2.40 -1.99 12.29
C VAL A 151 -2.96 -2.87 13.41
N PRO A 152 -4.21 -3.34 13.33
CA PRO A 152 -4.70 -4.32 14.30
C PRO A 152 -3.89 -5.61 14.13
N GLU A 153 -3.01 -5.91 15.09
CA GLU A 153 -2.26 -7.14 15.04
C GLU A 153 -3.24 -8.34 15.08
N PRO A 154 -3.16 -9.29 14.13
CA PRO A 154 -4.08 -10.44 14.09
C PRO A 154 -4.02 -11.30 15.36
N SER A 155 -2.87 -11.29 16.02
CA SER A 155 -2.65 -11.90 17.33
C SER A 155 -3.48 -11.24 18.42
N ALA A 156 -3.73 -9.93 18.38
CA ALA A 156 -4.48 -9.20 19.41
C ALA A 156 -5.94 -9.69 19.48
N ILE A 157 -6.59 -9.87 18.32
CA ILE A 157 -7.96 -10.40 18.27
C ILE A 157 -7.99 -11.86 18.72
N THR A 158 -7.02 -12.66 18.28
CA THR A 158 -6.92 -14.08 18.64
C THR A 158 -6.64 -14.27 20.13
N LEU A 159 -5.77 -13.46 20.72
CA LEU A 159 -5.48 -13.46 22.15
C LEU A 159 -6.66 -12.94 22.97
N MET A 160 -7.39 -11.94 22.47
CA MET A 160 -8.61 -11.47 23.12
C MET A 160 -9.68 -12.56 23.14
N LEU A 161 -9.92 -13.22 22.00
CA LEU A 161 -10.87 -14.33 21.89
C LEU A 161 -10.42 -15.56 22.70
N GLY A 162 -9.13 -15.90 22.63
CA GLY A 162 -8.54 -16.98 23.42
C GLY A 162 -8.63 -16.72 24.92
N GLY A 163 -8.37 -15.47 25.35
CA GLY A 163 -8.52 -15.04 26.73
C GLY A 163 -9.96 -15.12 27.22
N LEU A 164 -10.92 -14.60 26.44
CA LEU A 164 -12.35 -14.69 26.75
C LEU A 164 -12.85 -16.14 26.79
N GLY A 165 -12.39 -16.99 25.87
CA GLY A 165 -12.70 -18.41 25.85
C GLY A 165 -12.21 -19.13 27.12
N LEU A 166 -11.00 -18.82 27.58
CA LEU A 166 -10.41 -19.41 28.78
C LEU A 166 -11.15 -18.96 30.05
N VAL A 167 -11.51 -17.67 30.14
CA VAL A 167 -12.35 -17.15 31.23
C VAL A 167 -13.72 -17.81 31.24
N GLY A 168 -14.36 -17.96 30.08
CA GLY A 168 -15.64 -18.67 29.94
C GLY A 168 -15.56 -20.12 30.40
N PHE A 169 -14.50 -20.84 30.03
CA PHE A 169 -14.25 -22.21 30.46
C PHE A 169 -14.06 -22.33 31.99
N MET A 170 -13.26 -21.44 32.59
CA MET A 170 -13.09 -21.42 34.05
C MET A 170 -14.39 -21.12 34.79
N ALA A 171 -15.20 -20.19 34.29
CA ALA A 171 -16.50 -19.85 34.86
C ALA A 171 -17.51 -21.01 34.77
N ALA A 172 -17.49 -21.77 33.66
CA ALA A 172 -18.32 -22.96 33.50
C ALA A 172 -17.91 -24.08 34.47
N ARG A 173 -16.60 -24.28 34.67
CA ARG A 173 -16.07 -25.28 35.61
C ARG A 173 -16.45 -24.97 37.06
N ARG A 174 -16.39 -23.70 37.49
CA ARG A 174 -16.83 -23.30 38.84
C ARG A 174 -18.31 -23.57 39.10
N ARG A 175 -19.18 -23.30 38.12
CA ARG A 175 -20.63 -23.57 38.26
C ARG A 175 -20.97 -25.05 38.43
N LYS A 176 -20.18 -25.95 37.83
CA LYS A 176 -20.35 -27.40 38.00
C LYS A 176 -19.88 -27.92 39.36
N ALA A 177 -18.95 -27.22 40.03
CA ALA A 177 -18.46 -27.61 41.36
C ALA A 177 -19.36 -27.14 42.51
N LEU A 178 -20.27 -26.20 42.26
CA LEU A 178 -21.23 -25.65 43.23
C LEU A 178 -22.63 -26.27 43.12
N ARG A 179 -22.82 -27.23 42.20
CA ARG A 179 -24.01 -28.09 42.10
C ARG A 179 -23.65 -29.48 42.58
#